data_AF-A0A6P0DVU7-F1
#
_entry.id   AF-A0A6P0DVU7-F1
#
_cell.length_a   1.000
_cell.length_b   1.000
_cell.length_c   1.000
_cell.angle_alpha   90.00
_cell.angle_beta   90.00
_cell.angle_gamma   90.00
#
_symmetry.space_group_name_H-M   'P 1'
#
loop_
_entity.id
_entity.type
_entity.pdbx_description
1 polymer ?
#
loop_
_entity_poly.entity_id
_entity_poly.type
_entity_poly.pdbx_seq_one_letter_code
_entity_poly.pdbx_strand_id
1 'polypeptide(L)' 'MRHYEIVFIVHPDQSEQVPAMIERYKSTITSHGGQIHRIEDWGRRQLAYMIEKLAKAHYVCMN' A
#
# COMPACT_ATOMS: atom_id res chain seq x y z
N MET A 1 8.03 8.88 19.32
CA MET A 1 7.92 8.69 17.86
C MET A 1 6.58 9.24 17.39
N ARG A 2 6.46 9.64 16.12
CA ARG A 2 5.19 10.09 15.53
C ARG A 2 4.54 8.93 14.79
N HIS A 3 3.22 8.83 14.85
CA HIS A 3 2.45 7.88 14.05
C HIS A 3 2.10 8.52 12.72
N TYR A 4 2.19 7.74 11.64
CA TYR A 4 1.82 8.16 10.30
C TYR A 4 0.83 7.16 9.73
N GLU A 5 -0.04 7.63 8.84
CA GLU A 5 -0.90 6.76 8.06
C GLU A 5 -0.54 6.98 6.59
N ILE A 6 -0.17 5.89 5.92
CA ILE A 6 0.27 5.89 4.54
C ILE A 6 -0.70 5.05 3.75
N VAL A 7 -1.43 5.69 2.86
CA VAL A 7 -2.27 5.03 1.86
C VAL A 7 -1.60 5.18 0.52
N PHE A 8 -1.40 4.06 -0.18
CA PHE A 8 -0.89 4.07 -1.54
C PHE A 8 -1.74 3.20 -2.45
N ILE A 9 -1.70 3.53 -3.74
CA ILE A 9 -2.39 2.80 -4.80
C ILE A 9 -1.38 2.20 -5.76
N VAL A 10 -1.64 0.97 -6.17
CA VAL A 10 -0.82 0.23 -7.13
C VAL A 10 -1.64 -0.01 -8.39
N HIS A 11 -0.95 -0.03 -9.53
CA HIS A 11 -1.54 -0.38 -10.81
C HIS A 11 -2.29 -1.72 -10.70
N PRO A 12 -3.53 -1.84 -11.22
CA PRO A 12 -4.37 -3.03 -11.03
C PRO A 12 -3.67 -4.31 -11.51
N ASP A 13 -2.95 -4.26 -12.63
CA ASP A 13 -2.28 -5.44 -13.21
C ASP A 13 -1.12 -5.97 -12.36
N GLN A 14 -0.55 -5.16 -11.47
CA GLN A 14 0.56 -5.55 -10.59
C GLN A 14 0.11 -6.03 -9.20
N SER A 15 -1.19 -6.32 -9.03
CA SER A 15 -1.75 -6.73 -7.73
C SER A 15 -1.07 -7.95 -7.11
N GLU A 16 -0.59 -8.90 -7.91
CA GLU A 16 0.09 -10.11 -7.40
C GLU A 16 1.44 -9.81 -6.75
N GLN A 17 2.07 -8.67 -7.10
CA GLN A 17 3.37 -8.27 -6.56
C GLN A 17 3.26 -7.47 -5.26
N VAL A 18 2.03 -7.06 -4.88
CA VAL A 18 1.77 -6.23 -3.71
C VAL A 18 2.28 -6.86 -2.40
N PRO A 19 2.07 -8.17 -2.11
CA PRO A 19 2.57 -8.77 -0.88
C PRO A 19 4.09 -8.66 -0.72
N ALA A 20 4.85 -8.92 -1.79
CA ALA A 20 6.30 -8.83 -1.78
C ALA A 20 6.79 -7.38 -1.56
N MET A 21 6.09 -6.41 -2.17
CA MET A 21 6.39 -5.00 -1.99
C MET A 21 6.14 -4.54 -0.55
N ILE A 22 5.02 -4.97 0.06
CA ILE A 22 4.69 -4.69 1.45
C ILE A 22 5.82 -5.22 2.36
N GLU A 23 6.25 -6.46 2.21
CA GLU A 23 7.34 -7.03 3.03
C GLU A 23 8.65 -6.25 2.90
N ARG A 24 8.99 -5.76 1.70
CA ARG A 24 10.15 -4.90 1.50
C ARG A 24 10.04 -3.57 2.27
N TYR A 25 8.86 -2.95 2.26
CA TYR A 25 8.63 -1.73 3.04
C TYR A 25 8.66 -2.00 4.54
N LYS A 26 8.11 -3.13 5.00
CA LYS A 26 8.20 -3.52 6.42
C LYS A 26 9.64 -3.62 6.88
N SER A 27 10.46 -4.37 6.14
CA SER A 27 11.89 -4.55 6.43
C SER A 27 12.66 -3.21 6.46
N THR A 28 12.32 -2.30 5.55
CA THR A 28 12.95 -0.97 5.52
C THR A 28 12.59 -0.16 6.76
N ILE A 29 11.33 -0.18 7.21
CA ILE A 29 10.89 0.57 8.40
C ILE A 29 11.47 -0.04 9.68
N THR A 30 11.42 -1.37 9.82
CA THR A 30 11.91 -2.06 11.02
C THR A 30 13.43 -1.97 11.15
N SER A 31 14.18 -1.97 10.04
CA SER A 31 15.65 -1.79 10.07
C SER A 31 16.10 -0.41 10.55
N HIS A 32 15.25 0.62 10.42
CA HIS A 32 15.50 1.96 10.95
C HIS A 32 14.92 2.17 12.36
N GLY A 33 14.49 1.10 13.04
CA GLY A 33 13.94 1.14 14.40
C GLY A 33 12.47 1.61 14.47
N GLY A 34 11.77 1.66 13.34
CA GLY A 34 10.34 1.97 13.28
C GLY A 34 9.47 0.75 13.62
N GLN A 35 8.28 1.01 14.16
CA GLN A 35 7.26 -0.02 14.38
C GLN A 35 6.09 0.21 13.43
N ILE A 36 5.55 -0.88 12.89
CA ILE A 36 4.34 -0.86 12.09
C ILE A 36 3.21 -1.37 12.97
N HIS A 37 2.19 -0.56 13.15
CA HIS A 37 1.06 -0.87 14.02
C HIS A 37 0.00 -1.67 13.28
N ARG A 38 -0.22 -1.35 12.01
CA ARG A 38 -1.28 -1.98 11.21
C ARG A 38 -0.94 -1.96 9.73
N ILE A 39 -1.28 -3.05 9.05
CA ILE A 39 -1.23 -3.16 7.59
C ILE A 39 -2.58 -3.72 7.14
N GLU A 40 -3.24 -3.01 6.24
CA GLU A 40 -4.49 -3.44 5.63
C GLU A 40 -4.35 -3.44 4.10
N ASP A 41 -4.54 -4.61 3.51
CA ASP A 41 -4.73 -4.75 2.07
C ASP A 41 -6.24 -4.62 1.78
N TRP A 42 -6.60 -3.57 1.04
CA TRP A 42 -7.98 -3.30 0.65
C TRP A 42 -8.34 -3.87 -0.73
N GLY A 43 -7.36 -4.46 -1.41
CA GLY A 43 -7.48 -5.09 -2.70
C GLY A 43 -7.80 -4.12 -3.83
N ARG A 44 -8.29 -4.67 -4.94
CA ARG A 44 -8.70 -3.90 -6.12
C ARG A 44 -10.05 -3.23 -5.88
N ARG A 45 -10.10 -1.90 -6.01
CA ARG A 45 -11.31 -1.08 -5.89
C ARG A 45 -11.50 -0.20 -7.11
N GLN A 46 -12.74 0.16 -7.41
CA GLN A 46 -13.08 1.13 -8.45
C GLN A 46 -12.75 2.55 -7.95
N LEU A 47 -12.06 3.32 -8.79
CA LEU A 47 -11.75 4.72 -8.52
C LEU A 47 -12.99 5.58 -8.75
N ALA A 48 -13.14 6.65 -7.95
CA ALA A 48 -14.21 7.62 -8.15
C ALA A 48 -14.08 8.38 -9.48
N TYR A 49 -12.85 8.54 -9.97
CA TYR A 49 -12.51 9.14 -11.25
C TYR A 49 -11.26 8.45 -11.82
N MET A 50 -11.07 8.55 -13.14
CA MET A 50 -9.91 7.92 -13.78
C MET A 50 -8.62 8.63 -13.41
N ILE A 51 -7.60 7.86 -13.03
CA ILE A 51 -6.21 8.30 -12.87
C ILE A 51 -5.41 7.57 -13.92
N GLU A 52 -4.66 8.29 -14.76
CA GLU A 52 -3.87 7.70 -15.86
C GLU A 52 -4.67 6.75 -16.78
N LYS A 53 -5.94 7.09 -17.06
CA LYS A 53 -6.89 6.28 -17.86
C LYS A 53 -7.27 4.92 -17.23
N LEU A 54 -6.98 4.71 -15.95
CA LEU A 54 -7.38 3.52 -15.20
C LEU A 54 -8.61 3.83 -14.35
N ALA A 55 -9.57 2.90 -14.32
CA ALA A 55 -10.79 3.00 -13.51
C ALA A 55 -10.72 2.17 -12.22
N LYS A 56 -9.67 1.37 -12.02
CA LYS A 56 -9.45 0.52 -10.85
C LYS A 56 -8.01 0.63 -10.38
N ALA A 57 -7.79 0.53 -9.08
CA ALA A 57 -6.47 0.43 -8.49
C ALA A 57 -6.48 -0.51 -7.28
N HIS A 58 -5.32 -1.03 -6.91
CA HIS A 58 -5.16 -1.83 -5.71
C HIS A 58 -4.74 -0.93 -4.55
N TYR A 59 -5.51 -0.93 -3.46
CA TYR A 59 -5.29 -0.06 -2.31
C TYR A 59 -4.61 -0.80 -1.15
N VAL A 60 -3.66 -0.13 -0.52
CA VAL A 60 -3.03 -0.61 0.72
C VAL A 60 -2.93 0.55 1.70
N CYS A 61 -3.25 0.27 2.96
CA CYS A 61 -3.07 1.19 4.08
C CYS A 61 -2.03 0.62 5.07
N MET A 62 -1.12 1.49 5.52
CA MET A 62 -0.07 1.15 6.49
C MET A 62 0.03 2.23 7.56
N ASN A 63 0.01 1.82 8.83
CA ASN A 63 0.13 2.66 10.02
C ASN A 63 1.38 2.34 10.84
#